data_AF-A0A1V5NC95-F1
#
_entry.id   AF-A0A1V5NC95-F1
#
_cell.length_a   1.000
_cell.length_b   1.000
_cell.length_c   1.000
_cell.angle_alpha   90.00
_cell.angle_beta   90.00
_cell.angle_gamma   90.00
#
_symmetry.space_group_name_H-M   'P 1'
#
loop_
_entity.id
_entity.type
_entity.pdbx_description
1 polymer ?
#
loop_
_entity_poly.entity_id
_entity_poly.type
_entity_poly.pdbx_seq_one_letter_code
_entity_poly.pdbx_strand_id
1 'polypeptide(L)'
;MPAETIVSIAGNFTDITEHETLDDVLPYTDVLYVTRVQEERFKEMGLEQEYEQLKDCYIVNASSLDHLNADAIIMHPLPRLNEIATEVDADPRAAYFRQAKNGLFARMALLKLLLT
;
A
#
# COMPACT_ATOMS: atom_id res chain seq x y z
N MET A 1 10.92 -1.55 -5.33
CA MET A 1 11.53 -0.83 -4.16
C MET A 1 12.97 -0.46 -4.53
N PRO A 2 13.61 0.59 -3.97
CA PRO A 2 15.01 0.86 -4.29
C PRO A 2 15.91 -0.36 -4.01
N ALA A 3 16.83 -0.68 -4.91
CA ALA A 3 17.64 -1.91 -4.84
C ALA A 3 18.46 -2.02 -3.55
N GLU A 4 18.98 -0.89 -3.06
CA GLU A 4 19.70 -0.79 -1.79
C GLU A 4 18.86 -1.25 -0.58
N THR A 5 17.56 -0.96 -0.59
CA THR A 5 16.64 -1.35 0.49
C THR A 5 16.39 -2.85 0.45
N ILE A 6 16.18 -3.43 -0.74
CA ILE A 6 16.01 -4.87 -0.96
C ILE A 6 17.22 -5.63 -0.42
N VAL A 7 18.43 -5.19 -0.77
CA VAL A 7 19.69 -5.81 -0.32
C VAL A 7 19.82 -5.77 1.21
N SER A 8 19.48 -4.64 1.85
CA SER A 8 19.57 -4.52 3.31
C SER A 8 18.60 -5.43 4.07
N ILE A 9 17.43 -5.71 3.50
CA ILE A 9 16.37 -6.50 4.15
C ILE A 9 16.60 -8.01 3.92
N ALA A 10 17.10 -8.39 2.73
CA ALA A 10 17.40 -9.79 2.41
C ALA A 10 18.42 -10.43 3.38
N GLY A 11 19.34 -9.64 3.94
CA GLY A 11 20.30 -10.12 4.94
C GLY A 11 19.69 -10.51 6.30
N ASN A 12 18.41 -10.19 6.54
CA ASN A 12 17.75 -10.27 7.85
C ASN A 12 16.50 -11.18 7.87
N PHE A 13 16.48 -12.27 7.10
CA PHE A 13 15.45 -13.34 7.14
C PHE A 13 14.14 -13.10 6.36
N THR A 14 14.21 -12.62 5.11
CA THR A 14 12.99 -12.48 4.28
C THR A 14 13.24 -12.90 2.84
N ASP A 15 12.38 -13.79 2.33
CA ASP A 15 12.26 -14.04 0.89
C ASP A 15 11.57 -12.83 0.25
N ILE A 16 12.23 -12.23 -0.74
CA ILE A 16 11.71 -11.07 -1.48
C ILE A 16 11.50 -11.49 -2.92
N THR A 17 10.27 -11.35 -3.40
CA THR A 17 9.90 -11.61 -4.79
C THR A 17 9.21 -10.38 -5.37
N GLU A 18 9.55 -10.02 -6.60
CA GLU A 18 8.90 -8.94 -7.34
C GLU A 18 7.97 -9.54 -8.40
N HIS A 19 6.79 -8.95 -8.55
CA HIS A 19 5.74 -9.38 -9.47
C HIS A 19 5.19 -8.16 -10.21
N GLU A 20 4.80 -8.34 -11.47
CA GLU A 20 4.21 -7.26 -12.31
C GLU A 20 2.67 -7.29 -12.30
N THR A 21 2.07 -8.34 -11.77
CA THR A 21 0.65 -8.63 -11.80
C THR A 21 0.12 -8.79 -10.38
N LEU A 22 -0.92 -8.02 -10.04
CA LEU A 22 -1.53 -8.07 -8.72
C LEU A 22 -2.23 -9.40 -8.46
N ASP A 23 -2.97 -9.91 -9.46
CA ASP A 23 -3.79 -11.11 -9.32
C ASP A 23 -2.99 -12.37 -8.93
N ASP A 24 -1.72 -12.44 -9.36
CA ASP A 24 -0.84 -13.57 -9.07
C ASP A 24 -0.40 -13.62 -7.60
N VAL A 25 -0.52 -12.51 -6.85
CA VAL A 25 -0.08 -12.41 -5.45
C VAL A 25 -1.22 -12.34 -4.43
N LEU A 26 -2.42 -11.93 -4.84
CA LEU A 26 -3.57 -11.79 -3.94
C LEU A 26 -3.92 -13.07 -3.14
N PRO A 27 -3.91 -14.29 -3.71
CA PRO A 27 -4.35 -15.50 -3.01
C PRO A 27 -3.50 -15.90 -1.80
N TYR A 28 -2.27 -15.38 -1.66
CA TYR A 28 -1.37 -15.65 -0.54
C TYR A 28 -0.92 -14.39 0.19
N THR A 29 -1.59 -13.26 -0.06
CA THR A 29 -1.31 -11.99 0.62
C THR A 29 -2.14 -11.88 1.90
N ASP A 30 -1.46 -11.76 3.05
CA ASP A 30 -2.11 -11.46 4.34
C ASP A 30 -2.28 -9.94 4.57
N VAL A 31 -1.34 -9.14 4.06
CA VAL A 31 -1.35 -7.67 4.19
C VAL A 31 -1.08 -7.05 2.83
N LEU A 32 -2.10 -6.47 2.22
CA LEU A 32 -1.97 -5.70 0.99
C LEU A 32 -1.75 -4.22 1.34
N TYR A 33 -0.49 -3.76 1.27
CA TYR A 33 -0.13 -2.36 1.53
C TYR A 33 -0.06 -1.57 0.22
N VAL A 34 -1.13 -0.83 -0.09
CA VAL A 34 -1.27 -0.09 -1.34
C VAL A 34 -0.66 1.32 -1.18
N THR A 35 -0.13 1.88 -2.26
CA THR A 35 0.42 3.24 -2.31
C THR A 35 -0.03 3.99 -3.55
N ARG A 36 -0.24 5.30 -3.44
CA ARG A 36 -0.47 6.17 -4.60
C ARG A 36 0.77 6.28 -5.50
N VAL A 37 0.55 6.36 -6.81
CA VAL A 37 1.58 6.84 -7.75
C VAL A 37 1.75 8.35 -7.53
N GLN A 38 2.98 8.78 -7.26
CA GLN A 38 3.27 10.16 -6.88
C GLN A 38 3.56 11.03 -8.11
N GLU A 39 2.52 11.59 -8.73
CA GLU A 39 2.60 12.48 -9.91
C GLU A 39 3.67 13.56 -9.75
N GLU A 40 3.78 14.15 -8.56
CA GLU A 40 4.74 15.23 -8.29
C GLU A 40 6.20 14.82 -8.58
N ARG A 41 6.57 13.56 -8.35
CA ARG A 41 7.94 13.06 -8.58
C ARG A 41 8.24 12.86 -10.07
N PHE A 42 7.25 12.44 -10.85
CA PHE A 42 7.41 12.26 -12.29
C PHE A 42 7.58 13.61 -13.00
N LYS A 43 6.84 14.64 -12.56
CA LYS A 43 6.99 16.02 -13.08
C LYS A 43 8.39 16.59 -12.83
N GLU A 44 8.94 16.38 -11.63
CA GLU A 44 10.31 16.83 -11.31
C GLU A 44 11.38 16.18 -12.21
N MET A 45 11.09 14.98 -12.74
CA MET A 45 11.98 14.23 -13.63
C MET A 45 11.68 14.46 -15.13
N GLY A 46 10.62 15.20 -15.48
CA GLY A 46 10.17 15.37 -16.87
C GLY A 46 9.61 14.10 -17.50
N LEU A 47 9.01 13.21 -16.68
CA LEU A 47 8.48 11.90 -17.06
C LEU A 47 6.95 11.83 -16.97
N GLU A 48 6.25 12.91 -17.32
CA GLU A 48 4.79 13.00 -17.21
C GLU A 48 4.05 11.93 -18.05
N GLN A 49 4.64 11.53 -19.17
CA GLN A 49 4.06 10.47 -20.02
C GLN A 49 4.11 9.09 -19.35
N GLU A 50 5.13 8.80 -18.53
CA GLU A 50 5.23 7.55 -17.79
C GLU A 50 4.22 7.50 -16.65
N TYR A 51 4.01 8.63 -15.98
CA TYR A 51 2.95 8.75 -14.97
C TYR A 51 1.58 8.40 -15.54
N GLU A 52 1.22 8.96 -16.70
CA GLU A 52 -0.07 8.70 -17.35
C GLU A 52 -0.26 7.22 -17.71
N GLN A 53 0.83 6.50 -18.01
CA GLN A 53 0.77 5.06 -18.27
C GLN A 53 0.59 4.24 -16.99
N LEU A 54 1.17 4.67 -15.87
CA LEU A 54 1.25 3.88 -14.63
C LEU A 54 0.14 4.15 -13.62
N LYS A 55 -0.47 5.34 -13.64
CA LYS A 55 -1.38 5.80 -12.57
C LYS A 55 -2.61 4.92 -12.35
N ASP A 56 -3.05 4.19 -13.38
CA ASP A 56 -4.24 3.33 -13.35
C ASP A 56 -3.90 1.84 -13.58
N CYS A 57 -2.62 1.45 -13.51
CA CYS A 57 -2.19 0.05 -13.72
C CYS A 57 -2.58 -0.88 -12.56
N TYR A 58 -2.57 -0.38 -11.33
CA TYR A 58 -2.80 -1.17 -10.12
C TYR A 58 -3.97 -0.59 -9.34
N ILE A 59 -5.16 -1.13 -9.59
CA ILE A 59 -6.40 -0.71 -8.92
C ILE A 59 -6.94 -1.88 -8.11
N VAL A 60 -7.13 -1.65 -6.81
CA VAL A 60 -7.84 -2.58 -5.94
C VAL A 60 -9.34 -2.30 -6.02
N ASN A 61 -10.11 -3.27 -6.49
CA ASN A 61 -11.56 -3.19 -6.70
C ASN A 61 -12.27 -4.47 -6.19
N ALA A 62 -13.58 -4.60 -6.44
CA ALA A 62 -14.35 -5.79 -6.04
C ALA A 62 -13.77 -7.11 -6.58
N SER A 63 -13.24 -7.16 -7.81
CA SER A 63 -12.61 -8.38 -8.33
C SER A 63 -11.31 -8.74 -7.60
N SER A 64 -10.55 -7.75 -7.13
CA SER A 64 -9.39 -8.01 -6.26
C SER A 64 -9.81 -8.64 -4.93
N LEU A 65 -10.96 -8.24 -4.40
CA LEU A 65 -11.51 -8.76 -3.14
C LEU A 65 -11.91 -10.24 -3.21
N ASP A 66 -12.30 -10.73 -4.38
CA ASP A 66 -12.65 -12.13 -4.62
C ASP A 66 -11.42 -13.06 -4.55
N HIS A 67 -10.25 -12.56 -4.91
CA HIS A 67 -8.99 -13.32 -4.90
C HIS A 67 -8.20 -13.15 -3.61
N LEU A 68 -8.45 -12.08 -2.86
CA LEU A 68 -7.77 -11.81 -1.61
C LEU A 68 -8.30 -12.72 -0.49
N ASN A 69 -7.41 -13.22 0.37
CA ASN A 69 -7.80 -14.02 1.52
C ASN A 69 -8.82 -13.31 2.42
N ALA A 70 -9.70 -14.09 3.04
CA ALA A 70 -10.77 -13.56 3.90
C ALA A 70 -10.23 -12.90 5.18
N ASP A 71 -9.09 -13.39 5.69
CA ASP A 71 -8.42 -12.86 6.89
C ASP A 71 -7.40 -11.75 6.58
N ALA A 72 -7.17 -11.46 5.30
CA ALA A 72 -6.22 -10.43 4.90
C ALA A 72 -6.71 -9.02 5.27
N ILE A 73 -5.78 -8.07 5.33
CA ILE A 73 -6.11 -6.64 5.49
C ILE A 73 -5.53 -5.80 4.36
N ILE A 74 -6.28 -4.76 3.99
CA ILE A 74 -5.87 -3.77 2.99
C ILE A 74 -5.50 -2.48 3.71
N MET A 75 -4.27 -2.03 3.53
CA MET A 75 -3.70 -0.84 4.16
C MET A 75 -3.33 0.21 3.10
N HIS A 76 -3.36 1.47 3.49
CA HIS A 76 -2.99 2.59 2.62
C HIS A 76 -2.58 3.79 3.47
N PRO A 77 -1.46 4.48 3.16
CA PRO A 77 -0.99 5.61 3.96
C PRO A 77 -1.84 6.88 3.82
N LEU A 78 -2.65 6.98 2.75
CA LEU A 78 -3.49 8.11 2.36
C LEU A 78 -2.67 9.39 1.99
N PRO A 79 -3.28 10.37 1.28
CA PRO A 79 -4.57 10.30 0.59
C PRO A 79 -4.52 9.28 -0.56
N ARG A 80 -5.67 8.69 -0.89
CA ARG A 80 -5.79 7.85 -2.09
C ARG A 80 -6.38 8.63 -3.26
N LEU A 81 -6.07 8.20 -4.48
CA LEU A 81 -6.71 8.65 -5.72
C LEU A 81 -7.59 7.52 -6.25
N ASN A 82 -7.18 6.88 -7.35
CA ASN A 82 -7.95 5.83 -8.04
C ASN A 82 -7.47 4.40 -7.70
N GLU A 83 -6.33 4.27 -7.02
CA GLU A 83 -5.67 2.99 -6.75
C GLU A 83 -6.47 2.05 -5.81
N ILE A 84 -7.48 2.57 -5.12
CA ILE A 84 -8.46 1.77 -4.36
C ILE A 84 -9.85 2.31 -4.68
N ALA A 85 -10.69 1.49 -5.30
CA ALA A 85 -12.07 1.85 -5.61
C ALA A 85 -12.89 2.08 -4.33
N THR A 86 -13.81 3.03 -4.35
CA THR A 86 -14.64 3.40 -3.18
C THR A 86 -15.55 2.27 -2.69
N GLU A 87 -15.93 1.33 -3.55
CA GLU A 87 -16.68 0.14 -3.15
C GLU A 87 -15.93 -0.76 -2.15
N VAL A 88 -14.60 -0.70 -2.15
CA VAL A 88 -13.74 -1.45 -1.22
C VAL A 88 -13.91 -0.94 0.21
N ASP A 89 -14.39 0.27 0.42
CA ASP A 89 -14.56 0.88 1.76
C ASP A 89 -15.52 0.09 2.66
N ALA A 90 -16.50 -0.58 2.04
CA ALA A 90 -17.49 -1.38 2.74
C ALA A 90 -16.96 -2.75 3.16
N ASP A 91 -15.83 -3.20 2.59
CA ASP A 91 -15.23 -4.49 2.92
C ASP A 91 -14.59 -4.44 4.33
N PRO A 92 -14.86 -5.41 5.22
CA PRO A 92 -14.27 -5.42 6.56
C PRO A 92 -12.72 -5.45 6.56
N ARG A 93 -12.10 -5.99 5.51
CA ARG A 93 -10.65 -6.06 5.31
C ARG A 93 -10.03 -4.69 5.03
N ALA A 94 -10.82 -3.70 4.60
CA ALA A 94 -10.36 -2.33 4.41
C ALA A 94 -9.95 -1.69 5.76
N ALA A 95 -8.65 -1.61 6.00
CA ALA A 95 -8.08 -1.20 7.28
C ALA A 95 -7.52 0.22 7.29
N TYR A 96 -7.39 0.91 6.15
CA TYR A 96 -6.73 2.23 6.04
C TYR A 96 -7.35 3.33 6.92
N PHE A 97 -8.67 3.33 7.17
CA PHE A 97 -9.27 4.25 8.14
C PHE A 97 -8.97 3.86 9.60
N ARG A 98 -8.96 2.55 9.91
CA ARG A 98 -8.52 2.06 11.23
C ARG A 98 -7.04 2.37 11.47
N GLN A 99 -6.20 2.23 10.44
CA GLN A 99 -4.79 2.61 10.43
C GLN A 99 -4.61 4.10 10.75
N ALA A 100 -5.38 5.00 10.12
CA ALA A 100 -5.32 6.43 10.42
C ALA A 100 -5.65 6.73 11.89
N LYS A 101 -6.68 6.08 12.45
CA LYS A 101 -7.03 6.15 13.87
C LYS A 101 -5.91 5.61 14.76
N ASN A 102 -5.30 4.49 14.39
CA ASN A 102 -4.17 3.92 15.14
C ASN A 102 -2.97 4.88 15.16
N GLY A 103 -2.77 5.64 14.08
CA GLY A 103 -1.75 6.68 14.01
C GLY A 103 -1.91 7.77 15.08
N LEU A 104 -3.13 8.12 15.49
CA LEU A 104 -3.38 9.05 16.60
C LEU A 104 -2.82 8.48 17.92
N PHE A 105 -3.19 7.24 18.25
CA PHE A 105 -2.77 6.61 19.50
C PHE A 105 -1.26 6.34 19.54
N ALA A 106 -0.67 5.91 18.42
CA ALA A 106 0.77 5.75 18.31
C ALA A 106 1.51 7.07 18.59
N ARG A 107 1.03 8.18 18.02
CA ARG A 107 1.59 9.52 18.27
C ARG A 107 1.42 9.98 19.72
N MET A 108 0.25 9.73 20.32
CA MET A 108 0.04 10.02 21.75
C MET A 108 1.02 9.24 22.64
N ALA A 109 1.23 7.95 22.35
CA ALA A 109 2.17 7.12 23.10
C ALA A 109 3.62 7.60 22.93
N LEU A 110 4.03 7.96 21.71
CA LEU A 110 5.36 8.54 21.44
C LEU A 110 5.56 9.87 22.18
N LEU A 111 4.59 10.78 22.13
CA LEU A 111 4.65 12.06 22.85
C LEU A 111 4.71 11.85 24.36
N LYS A 112 3.94 10.91 24.90
CA LYS A 112 4.01 10.52 26.31
C LYS A 112 5.44 10.06 26.65
N LEU A 113 5.98 9.09 25.92
CA LEU A 113 7.30 8.51 26.18
C LEU A 113 8.45 9.55 26.13
N LEU A 114 8.36 10.54 25.24
CA LEU A 114 9.41 11.53 25.05
C LEU A 114 9.31 12.73 26.01
N LEU A 115 8.11 13.03 26.52
CA LEU A 115 7.84 14.22 27.33
C LEU A 115 7.53 13.91 28.80
N THR A 116 7.55 12.64 29.21
CA THR A 116 7.43 12.20 30.61
C THR A 116 8.53 11.23 30.96
#